data_AF-A0A6L9GCN1-F1
#
_entry.id   AF-A0A6L9GCN1-F1
#
_cell.length_a   1.000
_cell.length_b   1.000
_cell.length_c   1.000
_cell.angle_alpha   90.00
_cell.angle_beta   90.00
_cell.angle_gamma   90.00
#
_symmetry.space_group_name_H-M   'P 1'
#
loop_
_entity.id
_entity.type
_entity.pdbx_description
1 polymer ?
#
loop_
_entity_poly.entity_id
_entity_poly.type
_entity_poly.pdbx_seq_one_letter_code
_entity_poly.pdbx_strand_id
1 'polypeptide(L)'
;NIDYMKSQLKSLGLAIDWTREVTTCKPDYYRWEQWLFTRLFEKGVIYRKNGTVNWDPVDQTVLANEQVIDGRGWRSGALIEKREIPMYYFKITAYAEELL
;
A
#
# COMPACT_ATOMS: atom_id res chain seq x y z
N ASN A 1 -9.14 13.62 -12.35
CA ASN A 1 -8.39 14.06 -11.15
C ASN A 1 -6.97 14.49 -11.47
N ILE A 2 -6.13 13.64 -12.08
CA ILE A 2 -4.71 13.97 -12.37
C ILE A 2 -4.57 15.29 -13.17
N ASP A 3 -5.19 15.40 -14.34
CA ASP A 3 -5.04 16.59 -15.20
C ASP A 3 -5.57 17.87 -14.52
N TYR A 4 -6.67 17.74 -13.79
CA TYR A 4 -7.27 18.83 -13.03
C TYR A 4 -6.35 19.33 -11.90
N MET A 5 -5.80 18.43 -11.08
CA MET A 5 -4.88 18.82 -10.00
C MET A 5 -3.57 19.36 -10.55
N LYS A 6 -3.09 18.81 -11.67
CA LYS A 6 -1.88 19.28 -12.35
C LYS A 6 -2.02 20.73 -12.86
N SER A 7 -3.18 21.10 -13.41
CA SER A 7 -3.42 22.48 -13.84
C SER A 7 -3.46 23.44 -12.65
N GLN A 8 -4.07 23.04 -11.53
CA GLN A 8 -4.07 23.81 -10.28
C GLN A 8 -2.65 24.03 -9.77
N LEU A 9 -1.82 22.98 -9.66
CA LEU A 9 -0.43 23.10 -9.20
C LEU A 9 0.41 24.00 -10.11
N LYS A 10 0.20 23.95 -11.42
CA LYS A 10 0.85 24.86 -12.37
C LYS A 10 0.42 26.32 -12.17
N SER A 11 -0.86 26.59 -11.88
CA SER A 11 -1.34 27.95 -11.61
C SER A 11 -0.79 28.57 -10.34
N LEU A 12 -0.32 27.75 -9.38
CA LEU A 12 0.33 28.24 -8.15
C LEU A 12 1.77 28.73 -8.38
N GLY A 13 2.34 28.53 -9.58
CA GLY A 13 3.70 28.98 -9.90
C GLY A 13 4.81 28.20 -9.17
N LEU A 14 4.52 26.98 -8.72
CA LEU A 14 5.49 26.13 -8.02
C LEU A 14 6.61 25.66 -8.98
N ALA A 15 7.85 25.69 -8.51
CA ALA A 15 9.01 25.19 -9.23
C ALA A 15 9.09 23.65 -9.18
N ILE A 16 8.19 22.98 -9.90
CA ILE A 16 8.13 21.51 -10.01
C ILE A 16 8.74 21.08 -11.35
N ASP A 17 9.70 20.15 -11.31
CA ASP A 17 10.22 19.49 -12.51
C ASP A 17 9.23 18.44 -13.04
N TRP A 18 8.33 18.89 -13.92
CA TRP A 18 7.31 18.04 -14.53
C TRP A 18 7.87 16.97 -15.48
N THR A 19 9.17 17.01 -15.82
CA THR A 19 9.79 15.95 -16.62
C THR A 19 9.99 14.66 -15.83
N ARG A 20 9.91 14.73 -14.50
CA ARG A 20 10.07 13.60 -13.56
C ARG A 20 8.75 13.13 -12.96
N GLU A 21 7.62 13.58 -13.51
CA GLU A 21 6.31 13.13 -13.06
C GLU A 21 6.15 11.61 -13.25
N VAL A 22 5.70 10.94 -12.20
CA VAL A 22 5.35 9.52 -12.22
C VAL A 22 3.87 9.33 -11.94
N THR A 23 3.29 8.25 -12.46
CA THR A 23 1.89 7.88 -12.20
C THR A 23 1.85 6.40 -11.83
N THR A 24 1.61 6.10 -10.56
CA THR A 24 1.80 4.74 -10.00
C THR A 24 0.89 3.68 -10.61
N CYS A 25 -0.27 4.07 -11.15
CA CYS A 25 -1.18 3.15 -11.84
C CYS A 25 -0.79 2.84 -13.30
N LYS A 26 0.27 3.46 -13.85
CA LYS A 26 0.74 3.17 -15.21
C LYS A 26 1.70 1.95 -15.24
N PRO A 27 1.69 1.13 -16.30
CA PRO A 27 2.52 -0.07 -16.40
C PRO A 27 4.03 0.17 -16.38
N ASP A 28 4.48 1.33 -16.86
CA ASP A 28 5.88 1.74 -16.82
C ASP A 28 6.39 1.98 -15.39
N TYR A 29 5.49 2.25 -14.44
CA TYR A 29 5.79 2.38 -13.02
C TYR A 29 5.61 1.04 -12.28
N TYR A 30 4.39 0.49 -12.22
CA TYR A 30 4.11 -0.66 -11.34
C TYR A 30 4.85 -1.94 -11.71
N ARG A 31 5.39 -2.05 -12.94
CA ARG A 31 6.28 -3.16 -13.33
C ARG A 31 7.47 -3.31 -12.40
N TRP A 32 7.96 -2.21 -11.83
CA TRP A 32 9.09 -2.23 -10.91
C TRP A 32 8.69 -2.70 -9.52
N GLU A 33 7.46 -2.41 -9.09
CA GLU A 33 6.88 -2.97 -7.85
C GLU A 33 6.66 -4.49 -8.00
N GLN A 34 6.16 -4.95 -9.16
CA GLN A 34 6.03 -6.37 -9.47
C GLN A 34 7.39 -7.07 -9.48
N TRP A 35 8.39 -6.47 -10.12
CA TRP A 35 9.76 -6.99 -10.13
C TRP A 35 10.33 -7.05 -8.70
N LEU A 36 10.19 -6.00 -7.91
CA LEU A 36 10.68 -5.99 -6.53
C LEU A 36 9.96 -7.06 -5.68
N PHE A 37 8.65 -7.19 -5.86
CA PHE A 37 7.84 -8.20 -5.18
C PHE A 37 8.38 -9.61 -5.43
N THR A 38 8.62 -9.98 -6.70
CA THR A 38 9.13 -11.33 -7.01
C THR A 38 10.53 -11.55 -6.44
N ARG A 39 11.41 -10.54 -6.50
CA ARG A 39 12.76 -10.63 -5.92
C ARG A 39 12.72 -10.80 -4.40
N LEU A 40 11.83 -10.12 -3.70
CA LEU A 40 11.67 -10.24 -2.26
C LEU A 40 10.96 -11.55 -1.87
N PHE A 41 10.05 -12.04 -2.71
CA PHE A 41 9.41 -13.34 -2.55
C PHE A 41 10.42 -14.48 -2.68
N GLU A 42 11.27 -14.46 -3.71
CA GLU A 42 12.37 -15.42 -3.90
C GLU A 42 13.34 -15.46 -2.71
N LYS A 43 13.55 -14.31 -2.05
CA LYS A 43 14.40 -14.19 -0.86
C LYS A 43 13.69 -14.50 0.46
N GLY A 44 12.39 -14.84 0.44
CA GLY A 44 11.60 -15.11 1.64
C GLY A 44 11.31 -13.89 2.52
N VAL A 45 11.58 -12.68 2.01
CA VAL A 45 11.20 -11.42 2.66
C VAL A 45 9.69 -11.18 2.48
N ILE A 46 9.16 -11.53 1.30
CA ILE A 46 7.72 -11.67 1.10
C ILE A 46 7.36 -13.15 1.18
N TYR A 47 6.28 -13.47 1.89
CA TYR A 47 5.80 -14.85 2.00
C TYR A 47 4.28 -14.90 2.07
N ARG A 48 3.71 -16.07 1.73
CA ARG A 48 2.27 -16.33 1.82
C ARG A 48 1.99 -17.16 3.07
N LYS A 49 1.01 -16.74 3.88
CA LYS A 49 0.61 -17.46 5.10
C LYS A 49 -0.90 -17.32 5.32
N ASN A 50 -1.54 -18.37 5.86
CA ASN A 50 -2.90 -18.25 6.42
C ASN A 50 -2.82 -17.51 7.76
N GLY A 51 -3.58 -16.44 7.91
CA GLY A 51 -3.60 -15.68 9.15
C GLY A 51 -4.95 -15.06 9.39
N THR A 52 -5.21 -14.75 10.66
CA THR A 52 -6.32 -13.87 11.03
C THR A 52 -5.97 -12.45 10.59
N VAL A 53 -6.77 -11.89 9.69
CA VAL A 53 -6.56 -10.56 9.13
C VAL A 53 -7.67 -9.60 9.54
N ASN A 54 -7.38 -8.30 9.44
CA ASN A 54 -8.36 -7.24 9.58
C ASN A 54 -9.17 -7.16 8.28
N TRP A 55 -10.48 -7.41 8.35
CA TRP A 55 -11.38 -7.29 7.21
C TRP A 55 -12.27 -6.06 7.37
N ASP A 56 -12.27 -5.20 6.36
CA ASP A 56 -13.18 -4.07 6.25
C ASP A 56 -14.45 -4.50 5.49
N PRO A 57 -15.63 -4.51 6.13
CA PRO A 57 -16.87 -4.97 5.48
C PRO A 57 -17.41 -3.98 4.43
N VAL A 58 -17.00 -2.71 4.47
CA VAL A 58 -17.43 -1.67 3.52
C VAL A 58 -16.50 -1.63 2.32
N ASP A 59 -15.18 -1.57 2.55
CA ASP A 59 -14.19 -1.57 1.47
C ASP A 59 -14.00 -2.97 0.84
N GLN A 60 -14.57 -4.01 1.47
CA GLN A 60 -14.51 -5.41 1.06
C GLN A 60 -13.09 -5.89 0.77
N THR A 61 -12.16 -5.53 1.66
CA THR A 61 -10.74 -5.86 1.52
C THR A 61 -10.09 -6.09 2.88
N VAL A 62 -8.91 -6.72 2.83
CA VAL A 62 -8.03 -6.84 3.99
C VAL A 62 -7.29 -5.53 4.22
N LEU A 63 -7.15 -5.17 5.49
CA LEU A 63 -6.34 -4.04 5.93
C LEU A 63 -5.08 -4.50 6.67
N ALA A 64 -3.99 -3.78 6.46
CA ALA A 64 -2.81 -3.87 7.32
C ALA A 64 -3.15 -3.38 8.74
N ASN A 65 -2.33 -3.73 9.73
CA ASN A 65 -2.60 -3.31 11.12
C ASN A 65 -2.56 -1.78 11.25
N GLU A 66 -1.69 -1.13 10.49
CA GLU A 66 -1.49 0.32 10.46
C GLU A 66 -2.69 1.06 9.84
N GLN A 67 -3.56 0.35 9.13
CA GLN A 67 -4.79 0.89 8.52
C GLN A 67 -6.02 0.70 9.42
N VAL A 68 -5.85 0.17 10.63
CA VAL A 68 -6.91 0.05 11.64
C VAL A 68 -6.66 1.09 12.74
N ILE A 69 -7.58 2.05 12.86
CA ILE A 69 -7.52 3.14 13.82
C ILE A 69 -8.69 2.98 14.78
N ASP A 70 -8.41 2.82 16.08
CA ASP A 70 -9.41 2.59 17.13
C ASP A 70 -10.40 1.44 16.81
N GLY A 71 -9.88 0.35 16.22
CA GLY A 71 -10.65 -0.83 15.83
C GLY A 71 -11.51 -0.64 14.56
N ARG A 72 -11.33 0.46 13.83
CA ARG A 72 -12.09 0.81 12.64
C ARG A 72 -11.20 0.97 11.40
N GLY A 73 -11.78 0.75 10.22
CA GLY A 73 -11.08 0.94 8.95
C GLY A 73 -10.71 2.39 8.72
N TRP A 74 -9.47 2.67 8.32
CA TRP A 74 -8.94 4.03 8.14
C TRP A 74 -9.77 4.90 7.19
N ARG A 75 -10.27 4.32 6.09
CA ARG A 75 -11.07 5.07 5.09
C ARG A 75 -12.57 4.98 5.32
N SER A 76 -13.06 3.79 5.67
CA SER A 76 -14.50 3.53 5.82
C SER A 76 -15.07 3.95 7.17
N GLY A 77 -14.24 3.99 8.22
CA GLY A 77 -14.69 4.13 9.61
C GLY A 77 -15.50 2.92 10.14
N ALA A 78 -15.66 1.86 9.35
CA ALA A 78 -16.42 0.67 9.71
C ALA A 78 -15.68 -0.13 10.78
N LEU A 79 -16.43 -0.83 11.64
CA LEU A 79 -15.84 -1.71 12.66
C LEU A 79 -15.22 -2.93 11.97
N ILE A 80 -13.98 -3.24 12.32
CA ILE A 80 -13.23 -4.30 11.64
C ILE A 80 -13.66 -5.69 12.10
N GLU A 81 -13.78 -6.60 11.13
CA GLU A 81 -14.00 -8.02 11.35
C GLU A 81 -12.66 -8.78 11.33
N LYS A 82 -12.62 -9.94 11.99
CA LYS A 82 -11.49 -10.88 11.88
C LYS A 82 -11.87 -12.04 10.97
N ARG A 83 -11.04 -12.30 9.96
CA ARG A 83 -11.22 -13.44 9.03
C ARG A 83 -9.93 -14.21 8.86
N GLU A 84 -10.02 -15.51 8.62
CA GLU A 84 -8.86 -16.34 8.28
C GLU A 84 -8.77 -16.52 6.77
N ILE A 85 -7.75 -15.95 6.15
CA ILE A 85 -7.50 -16.08 4.71
C ILE A 85 -6.00 -16.13 4.39
N PRO A 86 -5.60 -16.82 3.31
CA PRO A 86 -4.22 -16.76 2.81
C PRO A 86 -3.90 -15.38 2.27
N MET A 87 -2.87 -14.72 2.82
CA MET A 87 -2.40 -13.41 2.37
C MET A 87 -0.89 -13.38 2.18
N TYR A 88 -0.41 -12.37 1.46
CA TYR A 88 1.02 -12.05 1.36
C TYR A 88 1.41 -11.07 2.47
N TYR A 89 2.60 -11.28 3.03
CA TYR A 89 3.15 -10.45 4.10
C TYR A 89 4.59 -10.08 3.77
N PHE A 90 4.98 -8.86 4.12
CA PHE A 90 6.38 -8.49 4.27
C PHE A 90 6.86 -8.91 5.65
N LYS A 91 8.01 -9.57 5.71
CA LYS A 91 8.69 -9.95 6.95
C LYS A 91 9.41 -8.75 7.59
N ILE A 92 8.70 -7.64 7.77
CA ILE A 92 9.24 -6.38 8.31
C ILE A 92 9.84 -6.57 9.71
N THR A 93 9.32 -7.53 10.48
CA THR A 93 9.84 -7.87 11.81
C THR A 93 11.27 -8.40 11.80
N ALA A 94 11.76 -8.94 10.67
CA ALA A 94 13.16 -9.33 10.54
C ALA A 94 14.12 -8.13 10.49
N TYR A 95 13.59 -6.93 10.27
CA TYR A 95 14.32 -5.66 10.16
C TYR A 95 13.99 -4.70 11.31
N ALA A 96 13.31 -5.17 12.36
CA ALA A 96 12.87 -4.31 13.46
C ALA A 96 14.03 -3.56 14.13
N GLU A 97 15.18 -4.22 14.34
CA GLU A 97 16.37 -3.61 14.98
C GLU A 97 17.04 -2.55 14.11
N GLU A 98 17.01 -2.70 12.78
CA GLU A 98 17.60 -1.71 11.86
C GLU A 98 16.73 -0.45 11.71
N LEU A 99 15.42 -0.58 11.98
CA LEU A 99 14.44 0.50 11.89
C LEU A 99 14.30 1.30 13.21
N LEU A 100 14.87 0.80 14.32
CA LEU A 100 14.89 1.43 15.64
C LEU A 100 16.12 2.31 15.84
#